data_AF-A0A9P3HDK0-F1
#
_entry.id   AF-A0A9P3HDK0-F1
#
_cell.length_a   1.000
_cell.length_b   1.000
_cell.length_c   1.000
_cell.angle_alpha   90.00
_cell.angle_beta   90.00
_cell.angle_gamma   90.00
#
_symmetry.space_group_name_H-M   'P 1'
#
loop_
_entity.id
_entity.type
_entity.pdbx_description
1 polymer ?
#
loop_
_entity_poly.entity_id
_entity_poly.type
_entity_poly.pdbx_seq_one_letter_code
_entity_poly.pdbx_strand_id
1 'polypeptide(L)'
;MSPTINLAVTAPLNPPGAEPVLTRPQVWKALQRKVRHPSEFVPAIQKCEVISEEGNVVTRVVTIANGPTGMREVCTEYKPSRVEFIMDNGTKVQNVLSTGVSPDGPELFLTYAFEWKAPEGVTEGSPQWKETEANYIKMAKGSLPHSVEVIRNMVKDGRV
;
A
#
# COMPACT_ATOMS: atom_id res chain seq x y z
N MET A 1 12.27 21.32 4.38
CA MET A 1 11.57 20.02 4.28
C MET A 1 10.78 20.03 2.98
N SER A 2 10.86 18.98 2.17
CA SER A 2 10.01 18.87 0.98
C SER A 2 8.53 18.86 1.39
N PRO A 3 7.65 19.56 0.67
CA PRO A 3 6.22 19.53 0.98
C PRO A 3 5.65 18.14 0.76
N THR A 4 4.48 17.86 1.35
CA THR A 4 3.88 16.52 1.39
C THR A 4 2.52 16.53 0.71
N ILE A 5 2.32 15.61 -0.22
CA ILE A 5 1.03 15.37 -0.88
C ILE A 5 0.32 14.27 -0.10
N ASN A 6 -0.81 14.62 0.52
CA ASN A 6 -1.61 13.72 1.34
C ASN A 6 -2.80 13.20 0.53
N LEU A 7 -2.90 11.89 0.37
CA LEU A 7 -3.95 11.25 -0.44
C LEU A 7 -4.48 10.00 0.25
N ALA A 8 -5.77 9.72 0.08
CA ALA A 8 -6.33 8.43 0.46
C ALA A 8 -7.27 7.92 -0.64
N VAL A 9 -7.23 6.62 -0.88
CA VAL A 9 -8.14 5.91 -1.79
C VAL A 9 -8.69 4.68 -1.09
N THR A 10 -9.97 4.39 -1.34
CA THR A 10 -10.68 3.27 -0.72
C THR A 10 -11.40 2.47 -1.80
N ALA A 11 -11.41 1.14 -1.66
CA ALA A 11 -12.13 0.24 -2.54
C ALA A 11 -12.82 -0.86 -1.71
N PRO A 12 -14.05 -1.27 -2.09
CA PRO A 12 -14.67 -2.45 -1.53
C PRO A 12 -13.88 -3.70 -1.94
N LEU A 13 -13.67 -4.61 -1.00
CA LEU A 13 -12.97 -5.87 -1.26
C LEU A 13 -13.88 -6.89 -1.96
N ASN A 14 -15.19 -6.81 -1.73
CA ASN A 14 -16.20 -7.74 -2.26
C ASN A 14 -17.35 -6.99 -2.93
N PRO A 15 -17.11 -6.22 -4.02
CA PRO A 15 -18.21 -5.64 -4.79
C PRO A 15 -19.08 -6.75 -5.41
N PRO A 16 -20.34 -6.45 -5.79
CA PRO A 16 -21.24 -7.44 -6.40
C PRO A 16 -20.59 -8.20 -7.57
N GLY A 17 -20.67 -9.53 -7.53
CA GLY A 17 -20.09 -10.42 -8.54
C GLY A 17 -18.59 -10.71 -8.41
N ALA A 18 -17.91 -10.19 -7.39
CA ALA A 18 -16.50 -10.49 -7.15
C ALA A 18 -16.27 -11.91 -6.61
N GLU A 19 -15.39 -12.68 -7.26
CA GLU A 19 -15.05 -14.05 -6.86
C GLU A 19 -13.51 -14.29 -6.83
N PRO A 20 -12.97 -14.97 -5.79
CA PRO A 20 -13.67 -15.41 -4.59
C PRO A 20 -14.02 -14.22 -3.68
N VAL A 21 -15.05 -14.41 -2.84
CA VAL A 21 -15.33 -13.51 -1.72
C VAL A 21 -14.15 -13.54 -0.74
N LEU A 22 -13.49 -12.40 -0.56
CA LEU A 22 -12.34 -12.25 0.31
C LEU A 22 -12.78 -12.13 1.77
N THR A 23 -12.14 -12.91 2.64
CA THR A 23 -12.31 -12.82 4.09
C THR A 23 -11.23 -11.93 4.73
N ARG A 24 -11.51 -11.35 5.90
CA ARG A 24 -10.55 -10.54 6.65
C ARG A 24 -9.22 -11.27 6.94
N PRO A 25 -9.20 -12.57 7.35
CA PRO A 25 -7.95 -13.31 7.54
C PRO A 25 -7.12 -13.47 6.27
N GLN A 26 -7.75 -13.74 5.12
CA GLN A 26 -7.05 -13.87 3.83
C GLN A 26 -6.41 -12.54 3.41
N VAL A 27 -7.17 -11.45 3.49
CA VAL A 27 -6.66 -10.11 3.18
C VAL A 27 -5.51 -9.74 4.12
N TRP A 28 -5.65 -10.03 5.42
CA TRP A 28 -4.59 -9.77 6.38
C TRP A 28 -3.31 -10.53 6.03
N LYS A 29 -3.40 -11.84 5.74
CA LYS A 29 -2.25 -12.65 5.32
C LYS A 29 -1.61 -12.11 4.05
N ALA A 30 -2.40 -11.60 3.11
CA ALA A 30 -1.88 -10.94 1.90
C ALA A 30 -1.17 -9.61 2.19
N LEU A 31 -1.65 -8.81 3.15
CA LEU A 31 -0.93 -7.60 3.58
C LEU A 31 0.41 -7.96 4.26
N GLN A 32 0.45 -9.00 5.09
CA GLN A 32 1.70 -9.51 5.66
C GLN A 32 2.65 -10.03 4.57
N ARG A 33 2.11 -10.67 3.52
CA ARG A 33 2.88 -11.07 2.34
C ARG A 33 3.44 -9.85 1.61
N LYS A 34 2.64 -8.79 1.43
CA LYS A 34 3.09 -7.53 0.82
C LYS A 34 4.24 -6.86 1.59
N VAL A 35 4.30 -7.02 2.92
CA VAL A 35 5.44 -6.55 3.74
C VAL A 35 6.74 -7.27 3.38
N ARG A 36 6.70 -8.52 2.95
CA ARG A 36 7.91 -9.33 2.68
C ARG A 36 8.21 -9.51 1.19
N HIS A 37 7.17 -9.43 0.36
CA HIS A 37 7.22 -9.63 -1.10
C HIS A 37 6.47 -8.50 -1.83
N PRO A 38 6.86 -7.24 -1.63
CA PRO A 38 6.11 -6.10 -2.17
C PRO A 38 6.11 -6.02 -3.70
N SER A 39 7.08 -6.63 -4.38
CA SER A 39 7.14 -6.71 -5.85
C SER A 39 5.96 -7.44 -6.48
N GLU A 40 5.27 -8.31 -5.74
CA GLU A 40 4.04 -8.98 -6.21
C GLU A 40 2.84 -8.03 -6.28
N PHE A 41 2.91 -6.89 -5.62
CA PHE A 41 1.83 -5.89 -5.55
C PHE A 41 2.19 -4.57 -6.24
N VAL A 42 3.48 -4.27 -6.32
CA VAL A 42 3.98 -3.00 -6.86
C VAL A 42 5.01 -3.34 -7.94
N PRO A 43 4.62 -3.35 -9.23
CA PRO A 43 5.50 -3.76 -10.33
C PRO A 43 6.80 -2.96 -10.45
N ALA A 44 6.83 -1.74 -9.92
CA ALA A 44 8.04 -0.91 -9.90
C ALA A 44 9.12 -1.42 -8.92
N ILE A 45 8.77 -2.25 -7.94
CA ILE A 45 9.75 -2.83 -7.00
C ILE A 45 10.41 -4.05 -7.66
N GLN A 46 11.72 -3.96 -7.87
CA GLN A 46 12.51 -5.02 -8.50
C GLN A 46 13.07 -6.03 -7.48
N LYS A 47 13.41 -5.56 -6.28
CA LYS A 47 14.02 -6.36 -5.24
C LYS A 47 13.54 -5.90 -3.86
N CYS A 48 13.39 -6.85 -2.95
CA CYS A 48 13.11 -6.61 -1.54
C CYS A 48 14.00 -7.50 -0.69
N GLU A 49 14.70 -6.91 0.26
CA GLU A 49 15.54 -7.62 1.24
C GLU A 49 15.05 -7.27 2.64
N VAL A 50 14.60 -8.27 3.40
CA VAL A 50 14.25 -8.09 4.80
C VAL A 50 15.55 -8.06 5.60
N ILE A 51 15.74 -6.98 6.36
CA ILE A 51 16.95 -6.73 7.16
C ILE A 51 16.76 -7.23 8.59
N SER A 52 15.60 -6.99 9.18
CA SER A 52 15.25 -7.47 10.52
C SER A 52 13.75 -7.65 10.70
N GLU A 53 13.38 -8.58 11.58
CA GLU A 53 12.00 -8.81 12.03
C GLU A 53 11.98 -8.90 13.55
N GLU A 54 11.25 -7.98 14.19
CA GLU A 54 11.14 -7.89 15.64
C GLU A 54 9.69 -7.62 16.03
N GLY A 55 9.03 -8.61 16.64
CA GLY A 55 7.62 -8.50 17.03
C GLY A 55 6.72 -8.24 15.82
N ASN A 56 6.09 -7.06 15.78
CA ASN A 56 5.21 -6.64 14.70
C ASN A 56 5.89 -5.65 13.73
N VAL A 57 7.20 -5.47 13.83
CA VAL A 57 7.98 -4.55 12.98
C VAL A 57 8.90 -5.35 12.06
N VAL A 58 8.88 -5.01 10.78
CA VAL A 58 9.75 -5.56 9.74
C VAL A 58 10.53 -4.40 9.12
N THR A 59 11.85 -4.41 9.21
CA THR A 59 12.70 -3.47 8.47
C THR A 59 13.15 -4.13 7.17
N ARG A 60 12.94 -3.46 6.05
CA ARG A 60 13.32 -3.97 4.71
C ARG A 60 14.02 -2.89 3.89
N VAL A 61 14.71 -3.31 2.85
CA VAL A 61 15.25 -2.45 1.79
C VAL A 61 14.64 -2.88 0.46
N VAL A 62 14.03 -1.93 -0.24
CA VAL A 62 13.46 -2.16 -1.58
C VAL A 62 14.27 -1.44 -2.65
N THR A 63 14.41 -2.06 -3.81
CA THR A 63 15.00 -1.43 -5.01
C THR A 63 13.88 -1.13 -5.99
N ILE A 64 13.77 0.14 -6.39
CA ILE A 64 12.75 0.63 -7.33
C ILE A 64 13.39 0.76 -8.71
N ALA A 65 12.70 0.25 -9.75
CA ALA A 65 13.10 0.44 -11.13
C ALA A 65 13.23 1.94 -11.45
N ASN A 66 14.40 2.36 -11.96
CA ASN A 66 14.71 3.76 -12.26
C ASN A 66 14.61 4.72 -11.06
N GLY A 67 14.61 4.19 -9.83
CA GLY A 67 14.59 4.96 -8.58
C GLY A 67 15.93 4.90 -7.84
N PRO A 68 15.99 5.48 -6.62
CA PRO A 68 17.17 5.37 -5.76
C PRO A 68 17.53 3.92 -5.48
N THR A 69 18.82 3.62 -5.45
CA THR A 69 19.32 2.31 -5.07
C THR A 69 19.09 2.10 -3.58
N GLY A 70 18.20 1.17 -3.22
CA GLY A 70 17.95 0.79 -1.83
C GLY A 70 17.21 1.84 -1.01
N MET A 71 15.88 1.80 -1.05
CA MET A 71 15.03 2.55 -0.14
C MET A 71 14.71 1.69 1.08
N ARG A 72 15.18 2.11 2.25
CA ARG A 72 14.83 1.44 3.51
C ARG A 72 13.43 1.85 3.96
N GLU A 73 12.69 0.85 4.43
CA GLU A 73 11.34 0.99 4.95
C GLU A 73 11.21 0.26 6.28
N VAL A 74 10.62 0.93 7.26
CA VAL A 74 10.17 0.32 8.52
C VAL A 74 8.68 0.04 8.37
N CYS A 75 8.31 -1.23 8.40
CA CYS A 75 6.95 -1.71 8.24
C CYS A 75 6.39 -2.17 9.58
N THR A 76 5.30 -1.58 10.07
CA THR A 76 4.67 -1.96 11.34
C THR A 76 3.28 -2.55 11.10
N GLU A 77 3.07 -3.78 11.55
CA GLU A 77 1.82 -4.53 11.42
C GLU A 77 0.93 -4.33 12.67
N TYR A 78 -0.26 -3.77 12.50
CA TYR A 78 -1.27 -3.60 13.56
C TYR A 78 -2.45 -4.54 13.31
N LYS A 79 -2.24 -5.84 13.58
CA LYS A 79 -3.21 -6.89 13.28
C LYS A 79 -4.56 -6.67 13.98
N PRO A 80 -5.70 -6.97 13.31
CA PRO A 80 -5.88 -7.29 11.88
C PRO A 80 -6.35 -6.05 11.09
N SER A 81 -5.89 -4.86 11.49
CA SER A 81 -6.48 -3.57 11.07
C SER A 81 -5.69 -2.85 9.99
N ARG A 82 -4.35 -2.74 10.13
CA ARG A 82 -3.54 -1.96 9.20
C ARG A 82 -2.08 -2.34 9.21
N VAL A 83 -1.38 -1.98 8.13
CA VAL A 83 0.08 -1.97 8.06
C VAL A 83 0.52 -0.54 7.75
N GLU A 84 1.53 -0.06 8.46
CA GLU A 84 2.18 1.22 8.21
C GLU A 84 3.57 1.00 7.63
N PHE A 85 3.94 1.77 6.61
CA PHE A 85 5.24 1.77 5.95
C PHE A 85 5.83 3.16 6.09
N ILE A 86 7.00 3.28 6.70
CA ILE A 86 7.72 4.54 6.84
C ILE A 86 9.06 4.42 6.11
N MET A 87 9.27 5.28 5.12
CA MET A 87 10.50 5.35 4.33
C MET A 87 11.48 6.33 4.95
N ASP A 88 12.78 6.15 4.73
CA ASP A 88 13.83 7.05 5.28
C ASP A 88 13.68 8.52 4.85
N ASN A 89 13.07 8.80 3.68
CA ASN A 89 12.80 10.17 3.23
C ASN A 89 11.60 10.83 3.96
N GLY A 90 10.97 10.12 4.90
CA GLY A 90 9.80 10.58 5.65
C GLY A 90 8.47 10.38 4.93
N THR A 91 8.45 9.73 3.76
CA THR A 91 7.21 9.24 3.14
C THR A 91 6.56 8.19 4.03
N LYS A 92 5.24 8.26 4.15
CA LYS A 92 4.46 7.23 4.85
C LYS A 92 3.35 6.68 3.98
N VAL A 93 3.10 5.40 4.13
CA VAL A 93 1.97 4.72 3.50
C VAL A 93 1.28 3.87 4.55
N GLN A 94 -0.05 3.90 4.59
CA GLN A 94 -0.83 2.99 5.41
C GLN A 94 -1.74 2.16 4.53
N ASN A 95 -1.86 0.87 4.82
CA ASN A 95 -2.79 -0.06 4.19
C ASN A 95 -3.78 -0.51 5.27
N VAL A 96 -5.01 0.00 5.22
CA VAL A 96 -6.02 -0.15 6.28
C VAL A 96 -7.14 -1.05 5.80
N LEU A 97 -7.43 -2.10 6.56
CA LEU A 97 -8.52 -3.05 6.38
C LEU A 97 -9.66 -2.73 7.35
N SER A 98 -10.68 -2.04 6.87
CA SER A 98 -11.83 -1.59 7.67
C SER A 98 -13.09 -2.42 7.38
N THR A 99 -14.05 -2.33 8.28
CA THR A 99 -15.40 -2.90 8.12
C THR A 99 -16.38 -1.76 7.95
N GLY A 100 -17.27 -1.84 6.95
CA GLY A 100 -18.37 -0.92 6.74
C GLY A 100 -19.40 -1.01 7.85
N VAL A 101 -20.16 0.07 8.02
CA VAL A 101 -21.25 0.16 9.01
C VAL A 101 -22.62 -0.20 8.42
N SER A 102 -22.63 -0.86 7.25
CA SER A 102 -23.88 -1.21 6.55
C SER A 102 -24.72 -2.20 7.37
N PRO A 103 -26.05 -2.03 7.43
CA PRO A 103 -26.96 -2.98 8.07
C PRO A 103 -26.99 -4.35 7.37
N ASP A 104 -26.55 -4.45 6.12
CA ASP A 104 -26.63 -5.67 5.30
C ASP A 104 -25.49 -6.68 5.55
N GLY A 105 -24.57 -6.38 6.47
CA GLY A 105 -23.47 -7.24 6.87
C GLY A 105 -22.10 -6.56 6.81
N PRO A 106 -21.01 -7.26 7.23
CA PRO A 106 -19.69 -6.66 7.33
C PRO A 106 -19.04 -6.53 5.95
N GLU A 107 -19.35 -5.45 5.24
CA GLU A 107 -18.62 -5.07 4.03
C GLU A 107 -17.16 -4.76 4.38
N LEU A 108 -16.20 -5.37 3.67
CA LEU A 108 -14.78 -5.13 3.91
C LEU A 108 -14.25 -4.11 2.91
N PHE A 109 -13.48 -3.15 3.41
CA PHE A 109 -12.81 -2.15 2.59
C PHE A 109 -11.30 -2.21 2.79
N LEU A 110 -10.57 -1.95 1.72
CA LEU A 110 -9.14 -1.68 1.77
C LEU A 110 -8.93 -0.20 1.43
N THR A 111 -8.22 0.50 2.30
CA THR A 111 -7.87 1.92 2.13
C THR A 111 -6.37 2.06 2.10
N TYR A 112 -5.83 2.72 1.08
CA TYR A 112 -4.45 3.17 1.07
C TYR A 112 -4.41 4.66 1.36
N ALA A 113 -3.69 5.04 2.42
CA ALA A 113 -3.40 6.43 2.76
C ALA A 113 -1.91 6.71 2.53
N PHE A 114 -1.60 7.84 1.93
CA PHE A 114 -0.27 8.23 1.48
C PHE A 114 0.06 9.62 2.04
N GLU A 115 1.25 9.73 2.61
CA GLU A 115 1.94 10.99 2.90
C GLU A 115 3.21 11.01 2.02
N TRP A 116 3.05 11.27 0.72
CA TRP A 116 4.19 11.26 -0.21
C TRP A 116 4.96 12.57 -0.18
N LYS A 117 6.28 12.49 -0.01
CA LYS A 117 7.14 13.66 -0.16
C LYS A 117 7.26 14.06 -1.62
N ALA A 118 7.00 15.33 -1.91
CA ALA A 118 7.25 15.86 -3.23
C ALA A 118 8.76 15.78 -3.57
N PRO A 119 9.11 15.62 -4.86
CA PRO A 119 10.50 15.65 -5.30
C PRO A 119 11.21 16.94 -4.85
N GLU A 120 12.54 16.87 -4.74
CA GLU A 120 13.34 18.03 -4.40
C GLU A 120 13.11 19.18 -5.39
N GLY A 121 13.05 20.42 -4.88
CA GLY A 121 12.79 21.61 -5.68
C GLY A 121 11.31 21.85 -6.04
N VAL A 122 10.41 20.89 -5.80
CA VAL A 122 8.97 21.09 -6.00
C VAL A 122 8.38 21.83 -4.78
N THR A 123 7.81 23.01 -5.04
CA THR A 123 7.17 23.85 -4.03
C THR A 123 5.65 23.77 -4.14
N GLU A 124 4.96 23.80 -3.00
CA GLU A 124 3.49 23.74 -2.97
C GLU A 124 2.86 24.89 -3.78
N GLY A 125 1.85 24.55 -4.59
CA GLY A 125 1.16 25.51 -5.46
C GLY A 125 1.84 25.82 -6.80
N SER A 126 3.10 25.40 -7.00
CA SER A 126 3.80 25.54 -8.29
C SER A 126 3.15 24.70 -9.42
N PRO A 127 3.42 25.01 -10.70
CA PRO A 127 3.00 24.14 -11.80
C PRO A 127 3.50 22.70 -11.65
N GLN A 128 4.75 22.51 -11.23
CA GLN A 128 5.37 21.21 -10.99
C GLN A 128 4.68 20.45 -9.84
N TRP A 129 4.22 21.17 -8.82
CA TRP A 129 3.41 20.59 -7.74
C TRP A 129 2.11 20.01 -8.27
N LYS A 130 1.37 20.77 -9.08
CA LYS A 130 0.10 20.32 -9.66
C LYS A 130 0.28 19.08 -10.54
N GLU A 131 1.37 19.05 -11.32
CA GLU A 131 1.72 17.88 -12.12
C GLU A 131 2.07 16.67 -11.24
N THR A 132 2.89 16.87 -10.20
CA THR A 132 3.27 15.82 -9.25
C THR A 132 2.04 15.26 -8.53
N GLU A 133 1.16 16.13 -8.05
CA GLU A 133 -0.09 15.78 -7.38
C GLU A 133 -1.02 14.98 -8.31
N ALA A 134 -1.20 15.42 -9.55
CA ALA A 134 -2.02 14.70 -10.53
C ALA A 134 -1.46 13.29 -10.81
N ASN A 135 -0.14 13.16 -10.95
CA ASN A 135 0.52 11.87 -11.14
C ASN A 135 0.34 10.95 -9.92
N TYR A 136 0.50 11.47 -8.71
CA TYR A 136 0.30 10.74 -7.48
C TYR A 136 -1.16 10.30 -7.29
N ILE A 137 -2.13 11.16 -7.60
CA ILE A 137 -3.55 10.78 -7.60
C ILE A 137 -3.81 9.62 -8.56
N LYS A 138 -3.24 9.67 -9.78
CA LYS A 138 -3.36 8.59 -10.76
C LYS A 138 -2.76 7.28 -10.24
N MET A 139 -1.55 7.35 -9.66
CA MET A 139 -0.88 6.18 -9.08
C MET A 139 -1.68 5.58 -7.92
N ALA A 140 -2.16 6.40 -6.98
CA ALA A 140 -2.98 5.96 -5.85
C ALA A 140 -4.23 5.23 -6.34
N LYS A 141 -5.00 5.85 -7.25
CA LYS A 141 -6.22 5.27 -7.82
C LYS A 141 -5.98 3.96 -8.57
N GLY A 142 -4.85 3.81 -9.26
CA GLY A 142 -4.48 2.57 -9.95
C GLY A 142 -3.99 1.46 -9.02
N SER A 143 -3.26 1.81 -7.95
CA SER A 143 -2.61 0.85 -7.06
C SER A 143 -3.58 -0.03 -6.28
N LEU A 144 -4.73 0.53 -5.89
CA LEU A 144 -5.66 -0.15 -4.98
C LEU A 144 -6.48 -1.25 -5.68
N PRO A 145 -7.15 -1.00 -6.82
CA PRO A 145 -7.82 -2.07 -7.58
C PRO A 145 -6.88 -3.21 -7.94
N HIS A 146 -5.66 -2.88 -8.40
CA HIS A 146 -4.64 -3.88 -8.70
C HIS A 146 -4.27 -4.73 -7.47
N SER A 147 -4.08 -4.09 -6.30
CA SER A 147 -3.79 -4.82 -5.07
C SER A 147 -4.92 -5.77 -4.69
N VAL A 148 -6.19 -5.36 -4.82
CA VAL A 148 -7.33 -6.24 -4.54
C VAL A 148 -7.37 -7.44 -5.50
N GLU A 149 -7.07 -7.22 -6.79
CA GLU A 149 -6.96 -8.30 -7.77
C GLU A 149 -5.83 -9.29 -7.42
N VAL A 150 -4.65 -8.78 -7.07
CA VAL A 150 -3.51 -9.60 -6.63
C VAL A 150 -3.89 -10.46 -5.42
N ILE A 151 -4.58 -9.87 -4.43
CA ILE A 151 -5.05 -10.62 -3.24
C ILE A 151 -6.00 -11.74 -3.65
N ARG A 152 -6.97 -11.49 -4.54
CA ARG A 152 -7.87 -12.55 -5.04
C ARG A 152 -7.11 -13.66 -5.75
N ASN A 153 -6.13 -13.31 -6.58
CA ASN A 153 -5.33 -14.31 -7.28
C ASN A 153 -4.51 -15.16 -6.29
N MET A 154 -3.92 -14.55 -5.27
CA MET A 154 -3.22 -15.26 -4.19
C MET A 154 -4.14 -16.22 -3.42
N VAL A 155 -5.42 -15.86 -3.22
CA VAL A 155 -6.40 -16.77 -2.61
C VAL A 155 -6.72 -17.94 -3.55
N LYS A 156 -6.93 -17.66 -4.85
CA LYS A 156 -7.25 -18.68 -5.85
C LYS A 156 -6.12 -19.71 -6.01
N ASP A 157 -4.87 -19.27 -5.95
CA ASP A 157 -3.70 -20.14 -6.12
C ASP A 157 -3.12 -20.70 -4.81
N GLY A 158 -3.73 -20.37 -3.67
CA GLY A 158 -3.36 -20.93 -2.35
C GLY A 158 -2.14 -20.29 -1.70
N ARG A 159 -1.57 -19.21 -2.26
CA ARG A 159 -0.50 -18.43 -1.59
C ARG A 159 -0.98 -17.80 -0.28
N VAL A 160 -2.25 -17.40 -0.19
CA VAL A 160 -2.86 -16.83 1.03
C VAL A 160 -4.15 -17.51 1.43
#